data_AF-A0A0G1TVZ8-F1
#
_entry.id   AF-A0A0G1TVZ8-F1
#
_cell.length_a   1.000
_cell.length_b   1.000
_cell.length_c   1.000
_cell.angle_alpha   90.00
_cell.angle_beta   90.00
_cell.angle_gamma   90.00
#
_symmetry.space_group_name_H-M   'P 1'
#
loop_
_entity.id
_entity.type
_entity.pdbx_description
1 polymer ?
#
loop_
_entity_poly.entity_id
_entity_poly.type
_entity_poly.pdbx_seq_one_letter_code
_entity_poly.pdbx_strand_id
1 'polypeptide(L)'
;MKIILVFPTINKSDYGLPRTPPLGISYLGTVLEQNGHKVKLIDLRLPDFGNEYFVSTLRSFKPDIVGVSATSYGYLSGKEIFELTKAYSKRTLTILGGPHAAVGGLVAIKDKNLDMLAVGEGEELIIELLDALRNKKSFKSIKGLTYKDRRGRVHINEPRRTGLDVNTLPFPKLDFFPLEKYKAAGVLTLPIMTSRGCPYGCIYCVSFKTQGKLFRGRSAQNVVDEIESLTKKTNADHF
;
A
#
# COMPACT_ATOMS: atom_id res chain seq x y z
N MET A 1 -5.40 -13.96 -8.18
CA MET A 1 -5.72 -12.72 -8.96
C MET A 1 -4.43 -12.02 -9.32
N LYS A 2 -4.45 -11.15 -10.33
CA LYS A 2 -3.33 -10.28 -10.71
C LYS A 2 -3.52 -8.88 -10.13
N ILE A 3 -2.58 -8.43 -9.32
CA ILE A 3 -2.71 -7.21 -8.52
C ILE A 3 -1.51 -6.30 -8.79
N ILE A 4 -1.75 -5.03 -9.06
CA ILE A 4 -0.71 -4.00 -9.06
C ILE A 4 -0.89 -3.14 -7.82
N LEU A 5 0.18 -2.93 -7.06
CA LEU A 5 0.23 -1.94 -5.98
C LEU A 5 1.13 -0.79 -6.39
N VAL A 6 0.62 0.43 -6.30
CA VAL A 6 1.33 1.65 -6.73
C VAL A 6 1.57 2.56 -5.54
N PHE A 7 2.81 3.02 -5.39
CA PHE A 7 3.14 4.18 -4.57
C PHE A 7 3.28 5.38 -5.50
N PRO A 8 2.39 6.39 -5.41
CA PRO A 8 2.39 7.50 -6.35
C PRO A 8 3.58 8.44 -6.09
N THR A 9 3.93 9.21 -7.11
CA THR A 9 4.92 10.28 -6.97
C THR A 9 4.38 11.41 -6.08
N ILE A 10 5.28 12.17 -5.49
CA ILE A 10 5.01 13.47 -4.87
C ILE A 10 5.74 14.46 -5.77
N ASN A 11 5.12 15.59 -6.14
CA ASN A 11 5.64 16.57 -7.12
C ASN A 11 7.15 16.48 -7.38
N LYS A 12 7.53 16.11 -8.62
CA LYS A 12 8.89 15.74 -9.01
C LYS A 12 9.96 16.81 -8.71
N SER A 13 9.57 18.06 -8.50
CA SER A 13 10.47 19.18 -8.23
C SER A 13 11.01 19.24 -6.79
N ASP A 14 10.35 18.59 -5.81
CA ASP A 14 10.46 19.07 -4.43
C ASP A 14 11.33 18.21 -3.48
N TYR A 15 11.63 16.94 -3.79
CA TYR A 15 12.17 16.00 -2.78
C TYR A 15 13.33 15.08 -3.19
N GLY A 16 13.90 15.22 -4.39
CA GLY A 16 15.00 14.37 -4.85
C GLY A 16 14.62 12.89 -4.99
N LEU A 17 15.62 12.00 -5.09
CA LEU A 17 15.39 10.56 -5.26
C LEU A 17 14.86 9.92 -3.96
N PRO A 18 13.90 8.97 -4.03
CA PRO A 18 13.49 8.22 -2.87
C PRO A 18 14.66 7.39 -2.33
N ARG A 19 14.93 7.50 -1.03
CA ARG A 19 16.06 6.79 -0.38
C ARG A 19 15.72 5.37 0.06
N THR A 20 14.44 4.99 0.06
CA THR A 20 13.98 3.67 0.49
C THR A 20 12.77 3.18 -0.31
N PRO A 21 12.66 1.87 -0.56
CA PRO A 21 11.45 1.27 -1.10
C PRO A 21 10.23 1.52 -0.20
N PRO A 22 9.01 1.64 -0.76
CA PRO A 22 7.82 1.92 0.02
C PRO A 22 7.40 0.67 0.83
N LEU A 23 7.76 0.68 2.11
CA LEU A 23 7.60 -0.48 3.00
C LEU A 23 6.16 -0.97 3.13
N GLY A 24 5.18 -0.07 3.21
CA GLY A 24 3.77 -0.43 3.37
C GLY A 24 3.23 -1.33 2.24
N ILE A 25 3.51 -0.97 0.97
CA ILE A 25 3.09 -1.84 -0.16
C ILE A 25 3.97 -3.08 -0.29
N SER A 26 5.18 -3.09 0.28
CA SER A 26 6.06 -4.27 0.34
C SER A 26 5.49 -5.36 1.26
N TYR A 27 4.96 -4.96 2.44
CA TYR A 27 4.21 -5.87 3.32
C TYR A 27 2.99 -6.45 2.60
N LEU A 28 2.17 -5.59 1.98
CA LEU A 28 0.99 -6.04 1.23
C LEU A 28 1.37 -6.96 0.08
N GLY A 29 2.41 -6.63 -0.70
CA GLY A 29 2.89 -7.45 -1.80
C GLY A 29 3.30 -8.85 -1.33
N THR A 30 4.02 -8.91 -0.21
CA THR A 30 4.46 -10.17 0.40
C THR A 30 3.28 -11.02 0.85
N VAL A 31 2.33 -10.43 1.59
CA VAL A 31 1.12 -11.12 2.05
C VAL A 31 0.31 -11.64 0.86
N LEU A 32 0.16 -10.84 -0.19
CA LEU A 32 -0.56 -11.22 -1.40
C LEU A 32 0.12 -12.38 -2.15
N GLU A 33 1.45 -12.34 -2.33
CA GLU A 33 2.19 -13.44 -2.95
C GLU A 33 2.10 -14.74 -2.16
N GLN A 34 2.25 -14.68 -0.83
CA GLN A 34 2.12 -15.86 0.05
C GLN A 34 0.73 -16.49 -0.01
N ASN A 35 -0.30 -15.70 -0.37
CA ASN A 35 -1.66 -16.17 -0.59
C ASN A 35 -1.96 -16.54 -2.06
N GLY A 36 -0.94 -16.74 -2.89
CA GLY A 36 -1.07 -17.28 -4.25
C GLY A 36 -1.51 -16.25 -5.30
N HIS A 37 -1.38 -14.95 -5.02
CA HIS A 37 -1.67 -13.90 -6.00
C HIS A 37 -0.42 -13.53 -6.80
N LYS A 38 -0.62 -13.11 -8.06
CA LYS A 38 0.46 -12.55 -8.88
C LYS A 38 0.47 -11.05 -8.62
N VAL A 39 1.61 -10.52 -8.19
CA VAL A 39 1.70 -9.13 -7.74
C VAL A 39 2.80 -8.38 -8.49
N LYS A 40 2.56 -7.11 -8.81
CA LYS A 40 3.59 -6.15 -9.20
C LYS A 40 3.50 -4.92 -8.32
N LEU A 41 4.62 -4.48 -7.77
CA LEU A 41 4.70 -3.19 -7.08
C LEU A 41 5.35 -2.18 -8.02
N ILE A 42 4.86 -0.94 -7.97
CA ILE A 42 5.38 0.17 -8.78
C ILE A 42 5.58 1.35 -7.85
N ASP A 43 6.80 1.86 -7.81
CA ASP A 43 7.14 3.10 -7.10
C ASP A 43 7.35 4.23 -8.11
N LEU A 44 6.33 5.07 -8.30
CA LEU A 44 6.38 6.18 -9.25
C LEU A 44 7.23 7.36 -8.78
N ARG A 45 7.83 7.27 -7.59
CA ARG A 45 8.84 8.22 -7.13
C ARG A 45 10.18 8.02 -7.86
N LEU A 46 10.42 6.84 -8.42
CA LEU A 46 11.63 6.57 -9.19
C LEU A 46 11.57 7.27 -10.57
N PRO A 47 12.65 7.94 -11.03
CA PRO A 47 12.63 8.75 -12.25
C PRO A 47 12.16 8.01 -13.50
N ASP A 48 12.56 6.74 -13.63
CA ASP A 48 12.27 5.91 -14.81
C ASP A 48 10.84 5.35 -14.81
N PHE A 49 10.09 5.53 -13.71
CA PHE A 49 8.75 4.98 -13.53
C PHE A 49 7.72 6.11 -13.56
N GLY A 50 7.24 6.44 -14.76
CA GLY A 50 6.17 7.41 -15.00
C GLY A 50 4.85 6.77 -15.46
N ASN A 51 3.91 7.62 -15.86
CA ASN A 51 2.59 7.20 -16.35
C ASN A 51 2.69 6.26 -17.56
N GLU A 52 3.66 6.46 -18.46
CA GLU A 52 3.88 5.56 -19.60
C GLU A 52 4.28 4.15 -19.17
N TYR A 53 5.20 4.04 -18.19
CA TYR A 53 5.59 2.76 -17.60
C TYR A 53 4.41 2.08 -16.88
N PHE A 54 3.59 2.86 -16.17
CA PHE A 54 2.39 2.33 -15.55
C PHE A 54 1.41 1.77 -16.58
N VAL A 55 1.12 2.52 -17.65
CA VAL A 55 0.21 2.10 -18.73
C VAL A 55 0.74 0.88 -19.48
N SER A 56 2.04 0.81 -19.77
CA SER A 56 2.64 -0.38 -20.39
C SER A 56 2.54 -1.60 -19.47
N THR A 57 2.66 -1.39 -18.16
CA THR A 57 2.46 -2.44 -17.15
C THR A 57 1.00 -2.90 -17.10
N LEU A 58 0.01 -1.99 -17.18
CA LEU A 58 -1.40 -2.35 -17.29
C LEU A 58 -1.66 -3.28 -18.48
N ARG A 59 -1.11 -2.93 -19.67
CA ARG A 59 -1.31 -3.70 -20.91
C ARG A 59 -0.68 -5.09 -20.86
N SER A 60 0.55 -5.19 -20.35
CA SER A 60 1.29 -6.46 -20.29
C SER A 60 0.80 -7.36 -19.16
N PHE A 61 0.53 -6.80 -17.98
CA PHE A 61 0.16 -7.56 -16.80
C PHE A 61 -1.32 -7.92 -16.77
N LYS A 62 -2.20 -7.02 -17.26
CA LYS A 62 -3.67 -7.14 -17.26
C LYS A 62 -4.22 -7.39 -15.85
N PRO A 63 -4.12 -6.40 -14.94
CA PRO A 63 -4.51 -6.58 -13.54
C PRO A 63 -6.03 -6.67 -13.35
N ASP A 64 -6.43 -7.52 -12.40
CA ASP A 64 -7.78 -7.54 -11.85
C ASP A 64 -7.98 -6.35 -10.89
N ILE A 65 -6.91 -5.96 -10.18
CA ILE A 65 -6.94 -4.93 -9.14
C ILE A 65 -5.73 -4.01 -9.27
N VAL A 66 -5.95 -2.70 -9.13
CA VAL A 66 -4.93 -1.68 -8.92
C VAL A 66 -5.16 -1.02 -7.56
N GLY A 67 -4.25 -1.26 -6.62
CA GLY A 67 -4.21 -0.58 -5.33
C GLY A 67 -3.23 0.59 -5.37
N VAL A 68 -3.61 1.74 -4.83
CA VAL A 68 -2.73 2.90 -4.65
C VAL A 68 -2.60 3.18 -3.16
N SER A 69 -1.37 3.17 -2.65
CA SER A 69 -1.08 3.61 -1.28
C SER A 69 -0.58 5.04 -1.31
N ALA A 70 -1.44 6.01 -0.96
CA ALA A 70 -1.10 7.43 -1.07
C ALA A 70 -0.90 8.09 0.30
N THR A 71 0.12 8.94 0.39
CA THR A 71 0.12 10.06 1.34
C THR A 71 -0.81 11.16 0.84
N SER A 72 -1.16 12.13 1.69
CA SER A 72 -2.00 13.25 1.23
C SER A 72 -1.33 14.09 0.14
N TYR A 73 0.01 14.23 0.19
CA TYR A 73 0.78 14.91 -0.85
C TYR A 73 0.79 14.16 -2.19
N GLY A 74 0.85 12.82 -2.15
CA GLY A 74 0.83 11.98 -3.35
C GLY A 74 -0.57 11.66 -3.88
N TYR A 75 -1.64 12.12 -3.23
CA TYR A 75 -3.01 11.71 -3.59
C TYR A 75 -3.43 12.19 -4.97
N LEU A 76 -3.08 13.41 -5.38
CA LEU A 76 -3.44 13.92 -6.72
C LEU A 76 -2.79 13.09 -7.82
N SER A 77 -1.51 12.72 -7.68
CA SER A 77 -0.87 11.78 -8.60
C SER A 77 -1.50 10.38 -8.51
N GLY A 78 -1.90 9.93 -7.31
CA GLY A 78 -2.67 8.70 -7.14
C GLY A 78 -4.01 8.71 -7.87
N LYS A 79 -4.67 9.87 -7.97
CA LYS A 79 -5.91 10.04 -8.74
C LYS A 79 -5.70 9.80 -10.23
N GLU A 80 -4.61 10.31 -10.80
CA GLU A 80 -4.25 10.05 -12.20
C GLU A 80 -4.09 8.54 -12.47
N ILE A 81 -3.56 7.78 -11.50
CA ILE A 81 -3.43 6.32 -11.62
C ILE A 81 -4.80 5.64 -11.71
N PHE A 82 -5.80 6.10 -10.97
CA PHE A 82 -7.16 5.59 -11.08
C PHE A 82 -7.79 5.95 -12.44
N GLU A 83 -7.57 7.18 -12.92
CA GLU A 83 -8.04 7.63 -14.24
C GLU A 83 -7.44 6.79 -15.37
N LEU A 84 -6.11 6.59 -15.37
CA LEU A 84 -5.41 5.75 -16.35
C LEU A 84 -5.88 4.28 -16.27
N THR A 85 -6.06 3.75 -15.07
CA THR A 85 -6.58 2.39 -14.87
C THR A 85 -7.96 2.23 -15.47
N LYS A 86 -8.88 3.17 -15.20
CA LYS A 86 -10.26 3.12 -15.69
C LYS A 86 -10.39 3.52 -17.16
N ALA A 87 -9.43 4.24 -17.73
CA ALA A 87 -9.32 4.46 -19.17
C ALA A 87 -8.90 3.16 -19.89
N TYR A 88 -7.97 2.40 -19.30
CA TYR A 88 -7.56 1.09 -19.80
C TYR A 88 -8.66 0.03 -19.65
N SER A 89 -9.27 -0.09 -18.47
CA SER A 89 -10.28 -1.11 -18.17
C SER A 89 -11.24 -0.64 -17.08
N LYS A 90 -12.53 -0.53 -17.42
CA LYS A 90 -13.59 -0.27 -16.43
C LYS A 90 -13.80 -1.41 -15.44
N ARG A 91 -13.35 -2.63 -15.79
CA ARG A 91 -13.48 -3.84 -14.96
C ARG A 91 -12.41 -3.97 -13.89
N THR A 92 -11.24 -3.36 -14.07
CA THR A 92 -10.17 -3.40 -13.09
C THR A 92 -10.59 -2.62 -11.85
N LEU A 93 -10.57 -3.28 -10.70
CA LEU A 93 -10.97 -2.69 -9.43
C LEU A 93 -9.88 -1.74 -8.92
N THR A 94 -10.25 -0.52 -8.55
CA THR A 94 -9.34 0.48 -7.99
C THR A 94 -9.55 0.64 -6.50
N ILE A 95 -8.46 0.58 -5.74
CA ILE A 95 -8.49 0.67 -4.27
C ILE A 95 -7.52 1.75 -3.82
N LEU A 96 -7.98 2.65 -2.95
CA LEU A 96 -7.14 3.61 -2.26
C LEU A 96 -6.85 3.13 -0.84
N GLY A 97 -5.58 3.02 -0.49
CA GLY A 97 -5.09 2.77 0.87
C GLY A 97 -4.06 3.80 1.29
N GLY A 98 -3.32 3.47 2.34
CA GLY A 98 -2.31 4.35 2.92
C GLY A 98 -2.89 5.51 3.74
N PRO A 99 -2.03 6.42 4.22
CA PRO A 99 -2.44 7.49 5.13
C PRO A 99 -3.59 8.36 4.61
N HIS A 100 -3.62 8.66 3.31
CA HIS A 100 -4.67 9.51 2.74
C HIS A 100 -6.06 8.87 2.83
N ALA A 101 -6.17 7.54 2.73
CA ALA A 101 -7.45 6.85 2.87
C ALA A 101 -8.09 7.12 4.23
N ALA A 102 -7.30 7.21 5.31
CA ALA A 102 -7.80 7.45 6.66
C ALA A 102 -8.21 8.91 6.91
N VAL A 103 -7.55 9.89 6.26
CA VAL A 103 -7.76 11.32 6.55
C VAL A 103 -8.60 12.06 5.51
N GLY A 104 -8.49 11.68 4.24
CA GLY A 104 -9.18 12.29 3.10
C GLY A 104 -10.05 11.33 2.30
N GLY A 105 -10.11 10.05 2.70
CA GLY A 105 -10.76 8.99 1.93
C GLY A 105 -12.23 9.26 1.59
N LEU A 106 -13.01 9.81 2.52
CA LEU A 106 -14.44 10.11 2.28
C LEU A 106 -14.67 11.17 1.19
N VAL A 107 -13.70 12.06 0.98
CA VAL A 107 -13.70 12.98 -0.17
C VAL A 107 -13.23 12.22 -1.41
N ALA A 108 -12.15 11.45 -1.27
CA ALA A 108 -11.56 10.70 -2.38
C ALA A 108 -12.52 9.70 -3.04
N ILE A 109 -13.32 8.96 -2.25
CA ILE A 109 -14.26 7.96 -2.76
C ILE A 109 -15.36 8.57 -3.64
N LYS A 110 -15.55 9.89 -3.64
CA LYS A 110 -16.47 10.55 -4.59
C LYS A 110 -15.97 10.50 -6.03
N ASP A 111 -14.68 10.27 -6.25
CA ASP A 111 -14.10 10.10 -7.59
C ASP A 111 -14.71 8.87 -8.27
N LYS A 112 -15.31 9.05 -9.45
CA LYS A 112 -15.91 7.98 -10.26
C LYS A 112 -14.92 6.87 -10.65
N ASN A 113 -13.62 7.15 -10.63
CA ASN A 113 -12.57 6.20 -10.99
C ASN A 113 -12.06 5.38 -9.79
N LEU A 114 -12.49 5.70 -8.57
CA LEU A 114 -12.15 4.98 -7.35
C LEU A 114 -13.32 4.10 -6.88
N ASP A 115 -13.10 2.80 -6.77
CA ASP A 115 -14.16 1.85 -6.38
C ASP A 115 -14.23 1.63 -4.85
N MET A 116 -13.07 1.61 -4.18
CA MET A 116 -12.97 1.22 -2.77
C MET A 116 -11.89 2.01 -2.00
N LEU A 117 -12.12 2.18 -0.70
CA LEU A 117 -11.11 2.62 0.28
C LEU A 117 -10.79 1.48 1.23
N ALA A 118 -9.51 1.29 1.51
CA ALA A 118 -9.01 0.46 2.59
C ALA A 118 -8.43 1.36 3.68
N VAL A 119 -9.10 1.45 4.82
CA VAL A 119 -8.73 2.29 5.96
C VAL A 119 -8.20 1.43 7.11
N GLY A 120 -7.04 1.82 7.64
CA GLY A 120 -6.33 1.08 8.68
C GLY A 120 -5.25 0.16 8.11
N GLU A 121 -4.94 -0.91 8.83
CA GLU A 121 -3.96 -1.91 8.41
C GLU A 121 -4.54 -2.79 7.29
N GLY A 122 -3.77 -2.96 6.22
CA GLY A 122 -4.26 -3.52 4.97
C GLY A 122 -4.04 -5.03 4.83
N GLU A 123 -3.18 -5.63 5.64
CA GLU A 123 -2.70 -7.01 5.47
C GLU A 123 -3.82 -8.03 5.62
N GLU A 124 -4.64 -7.93 6.67
CA GLU A 124 -5.81 -8.79 6.84
C GLU A 124 -6.97 -8.38 5.92
N LEU A 125 -7.19 -7.06 5.81
CA LEU A 125 -8.30 -6.49 5.03
C LEU A 125 -8.23 -6.93 3.57
N ILE A 126 -7.04 -6.90 2.96
CA ILE A 126 -6.89 -7.28 1.56
C ILE A 126 -7.18 -8.77 1.34
N ILE A 127 -6.85 -9.64 2.30
CA ILE A 127 -7.15 -11.08 2.22
C ILE A 127 -8.66 -11.32 2.35
N GLU A 128 -9.33 -10.67 3.32
CA GLU A 128 -10.78 -10.73 3.46
C GLU A 128 -11.50 -10.23 2.19
N LEU A 129 -11.03 -9.13 1.61
CA LEU A 129 -11.56 -8.58 0.37
C LEU A 129 -11.40 -9.54 -0.81
N LEU A 130 -10.21 -10.14 -0.96
CA LEU A 130 -9.93 -11.08 -2.04
C LEU A 130 -10.74 -12.38 -1.90
N ASP A 131 -10.93 -12.87 -0.68
CA ASP A 131 -11.82 -14.01 -0.43
C ASP A 131 -13.27 -13.67 -0.80
N ALA A 132 -13.75 -12.49 -0.40
CA ALA A 132 -15.10 -12.05 -0.72
C ALA A 132 -15.31 -11.89 -2.23
N LEU A 133 -14.32 -11.33 -2.95
CA LEU A 133 -14.35 -11.21 -4.42
C LEU A 133 -14.39 -12.58 -5.09
N ARG A 134 -13.51 -13.51 -4.68
CA ARG A 134 -13.42 -14.87 -5.24
C ARG A 134 -14.71 -15.66 -5.02
N ASN A 135 -15.27 -15.57 -3.82
CA ASN A 135 -16.44 -16.36 -3.42
C ASN A 135 -17.77 -15.62 -3.63
N LYS A 136 -17.76 -14.43 -4.24
CA LYS A 136 -18.94 -13.57 -4.45
C LYS A 136 -19.72 -13.30 -3.15
N LYS A 137 -19.01 -13.19 -2.02
CA LYS A 137 -19.58 -12.88 -0.70
C LYS A 137 -19.84 -11.38 -0.56
N SER A 138 -20.64 -11.01 0.44
CA SER A 138 -20.87 -9.62 0.78
C SER A 138 -19.61 -8.96 1.37
N PHE A 139 -19.41 -7.68 1.05
CA PHE A 139 -18.33 -6.87 1.63
C PHE A 139 -18.68 -6.26 2.99
N LYS A 140 -19.94 -6.33 3.43
CA LYS A 140 -20.45 -5.60 4.61
C LYS A 140 -19.71 -5.88 5.92
N SER A 141 -19.13 -7.07 6.07
CA SER A 141 -18.41 -7.47 7.28
C SER A 141 -16.92 -7.11 7.28
N ILE A 142 -16.38 -6.63 6.16
CA ILE A 142 -14.95 -6.33 6.02
C ILE A 142 -14.67 -5.00 6.72
N LYS A 143 -14.10 -5.07 7.93
CA LYS A 143 -13.80 -3.87 8.73
C LYS A 143 -12.74 -3.02 8.05
N GLY A 144 -12.93 -1.71 8.08
CA GLY A 144 -12.05 -0.71 7.44
C GLY A 144 -12.30 -0.52 5.94
N LEU A 145 -13.21 -1.27 5.33
CA LEU A 145 -13.54 -1.13 3.92
C LEU A 145 -14.67 -0.11 3.72
N THR A 146 -14.47 0.81 2.78
CA THR A 146 -15.55 1.60 2.17
C THR A 146 -15.62 1.23 0.70
N TYR A 147 -16.81 1.01 0.14
CA TYR A 147 -16.95 0.56 -1.24
C TYR A 147 -18.18 1.15 -1.92
N LYS A 148 -18.15 1.20 -3.25
CA LYS A 148 -19.32 1.54 -4.07
C LYS A 148 -20.08 0.29 -4.48
N ASP A 149 -21.40 0.32 -4.35
CA ASP A 149 -22.25 -0.70 -4.97
C ASP A 149 -22.42 -0.45 -6.49
N ARG A 150 -23.12 -1.36 -7.17
CA ARG A 150 -23.37 -1.27 -8.62
C ARG A 150 -24.13 -0.01 -9.05
N ARG A 151 -24.83 0.67 -8.13
CA ARG A 151 -25.55 1.93 -8.36
C ARG A 151 -24.70 3.15 -8.00
N GLY A 152 -23.42 2.94 -7.63
CA GLY A 152 -22.50 3.99 -7.22
C GLY A 152 -22.72 4.50 -5.79
N ARG A 153 -23.61 3.87 -4.99
CA ARG A 153 -23.82 4.28 -3.60
C ARG A 153 -22.65 3.84 -2.74
N VAL A 154 -22.17 4.74 -1.90
CA VAL A 154 -21.05 4.50 -0.99
C VAL A 154 -21.56 3.80 0.27
N HIS A 155 -20.95 2.66 0.60
CA HIS A 155 -21.16 1.90 1.83
C HIS A 155 -19.89 2.00 2.67
N ILE A 156 -20.02 2.45 3.92
CA ILE A 156 -18.92 2.60 4.86
C ILE A 156 -19.09 1.51 5.92
N ASN A 157 -18.17 0.56 5.98
CA ASN A 157 -18.20 -0.46 7.03
C ASN A 157 -17.58 0.07 8.32
N GLU A 158 -17.80 -0.69 9.39
CA GLU A 158 -17.18 -0.46 10.69
C GLU A 158 -15.66 -0.29 10.59
N PRO A 159 -15.05 0.66 11.34
CA PRO A 159 -13.61 0.83 11.37
C PRO A 159 -12.86 -0.43 11.78
N ARG A 160 -11.72 -0.71 11.14
CA ARG A 160 -10.79 -1.73 11.62
C ARG A 160 -10.06 -1.17 12.84
N ARG A 161 -10.33 -1.75 14.02
CA ARG A 161 -9.55 -1.46 15.23
C ARG A 161 -8.13 -1.99 15.04
N THR A 162 -7.16 -1.29 15.60
CA THR A 162 -5.77 -1.77 15.65
C THR A 162 -5.67 -2.88 16.68
N GLY A 163 -5.03 -3.99 16.32
CA GLY A 163 -5.04 -5.22 17.11
C GLY A 163 -4.33 -6.41 16.46
N LEU A 164 -3.93 -6.29 15.20
CA LEU A 164 -3.01 -7.23 14.55
C LEU A 164 -1.73 -7.35 15.38
N ASP A 165 -1.29 -8.59 15.65
CA ASP A 165 0.03 -8.84 16.20
C ASP A 165 1.09 -8.55 15.13
N VAL A 166 1.93 -7.55 15.39
CA VAL A 166 2.97 -7.14 14.44
C VAL A 166 4.07 -8.19 14.29
N ASN A 167 4.18 -9.14 15.22
CA ASN A 167 5.16 -10.24 15.16
C ASN A 167 4.72 -11.36 14.21
N THR A 168 3.44 -11.45 13.87
CA THR A 168 2.93 -12.47 12.94
C THR A 168 3.00 -12.02 11.48
N LEU A 169 3.39 -10.76 11.24
CA LEU A 169 3.56 -10.24 9.88
C LEU A 169 4.77 -10.90 9.20
N PRO A 170 4.65 -11.29 7.93
CA PRO A 170 5.80 -11.79 7.18
C PRO A 170 6.80 -10.65 6.96
N PHE A 171 8.09 -11.00 6.88
CA PHE A 171 9.10 -10.02 6.48
C PHE A 171 8.82 -9.52 5.06
N PRO A 172 8.79 -8.19 4.85
CA PRO A 172 8.48 -7.62 3.56
C PRO A 172 9.60 -7.97 2.57
N LYS A 173 9.22 -8.58 1.46
CA LYS A 173 10.10 -8.71 0.32
C LYS A 173 10.34 -7.34 -0.30
N LEU A 174 11.60 -7.03 -0.59
CA LEU A 174 12.01 -5.77 -1.22
C LEU A 174 12.52 -5.98 -2.65
N ASP A 175 12.69 -7.24 -3.08
CA ASP A 175 13.06 -7.63 -4.45
C ASP A 175 11.97 -7.32 -5.50
N PHE A 176 10.78 -6.90 -5.07
CA PHE A 176 9.79 -6.26 -5.93
C PHE A 176 10.30 -4.99 -6.62
N PHE A 177 11.34 -4.35 -6.05
CA PHE A 177 11.87 -3.09 -6.54
C PHE A 177 13.32 -3.24 -7.02
N PRO A 178 13.75 -2.43 -7.99
CA PRO A 178 15.15 -2.37 -8.39
C PRO A 178 15.96 -1.62 -7.30
N LEU A 179 16.44 -2.33 -6.28
CA LEU A 179 17.07 -1.76 -5.09
C LEU A 179 18.23 -0.80 -5.39
N GLU A 180 18.99 -1.05 -6.45
CA GLU A 180 20.07 -0.16 -6.91
C GLU A 180 19.60 1.28 -7.19
N LYS A 181 18.33 1.48 -7.58
CA LYS A 181 17.77 2.81 -7.83
C LYS A 181 17.45 3.62 -6.56
N TYR A 182 17.55 2.98 -5.39
CA TYR A 182 17.36 3.62 -4.09
C TYR A 182 18.69 4.05 -3.44
N LYS A 183 19.83 3.74 -4.07
CA LYS A 183 21.13 4.16 -3.56
C LYS A 183 21.25 5.69 -3.58
N ALA A 184 21.63 6.25 -2.44
CA ALA A 184 21.95 7.67 -2.30
C ALA A 184 23.46 7.80 -2.03
N ALA A 185 24.18 8.48 -2.92
CA ALA A 185 25.64 8.60 -2.85
C ALA A 185 26.35 7.23 -2.74
N GLY A 186 25.86 6.22 -3.44
CA GLY A 186 26.40 4.85 -3.44
C GLY A 186 25.89 3.96 -2.29
N VAL A 187 25.20 4.52 -1.31
CA VAL A 187 24.74 3.82 -0.10
C VAL A 187 23.30 3.34 -0.24
N LEU A 188 23.06 2.04 -0.02
CA LEU A 188 21.73 1.43 0.03
C LEU A 188 21.24 1.33 1.47
N THR A 189 20.18 2.07 1.80
CA THR A 189 19.47 1.96 3.07
C THR A 189 18.14 1.23 2.86
N LEU A 190 17.88 0.18 3.64
CA LEU A 190 16.61 -0.55 3.60
C LEU A 190 15.78 -0.28 4.85
N PRO A 191 14.49 0.04 4.74
CA PRO A 191 13.71 0.45 5.89
C PRO A 191 13.28 -0.76 6.74
N ILE A 192 13.53 -0.69 8.05
CA ILE A 192 12.99 -1.63 9.04
C ILE A 192 11.86 -0.96 9.85
N MET A 193 10.77 -1.69 10.05
CA MET A 193 9.68 -1.26 10.95
C MET A 193 9.74 -2.07 12.24
N THR A 194 10.13 -1.44 13.34
CA THR A 194 10.24 -2.10 14.66
C THR A 194 8.95 -2.08 15.47
N SER A 195 8.01 -1.21 15.13
CA SER A 195 6.73 -1.08 15.84
C SER A 195 5.65 -0.45 14.96
N ARG A 196 4.39 -0.55 15.40
CA ARG A 196 3.25 0.18 14.85
C ARG A 196 2.42 0.83 15.95
N GLY A 197 1.82 1.97 15.62
CA GLY A 197 0.90 2.68 16.50
C GLY A 197 1.60 3.65 17.45
N CYS A 198 0.86 4.70 17.85
CA CYS A 198 1.37 5.77 18.69
C CYS A 198 0.36 6.07 19.81
N PRO A 199 0.72 5.92 21.09
CA PRO A 199 -0.20 6.12 22.22
C PRO A 199 -0.51 7.59 22.48
N TYR A 200 0.22 8.51 21.85
CA TYR A 200 0.05 9.94 22.04
C TYR A 200 -1.08 10.52 21.18
N GLY A 201 -1.72 11.56 21.72
CA GLY A 201 -2.83 12.28 21.09
C GLY A 201 -2.47 13.70 20.68
N CYS A 202 -1.27 13.92 20.13
CA CYS A 202 -0.80 15.26 19.76
C CYS A 202 -1.77 15.94 18.79
N ILE A 203 -2.19 17.17 19.11
CA ILE A 203 -3.24 17.92 18.38
C ILE A 203 -2.93 18.15 16.90
N TYR A 204 -1.66 18.13 16.52
CA TYR A 204 -1.18 18.34 15.15
C TYR A 204 -0.94 17.03 14.37
N CYS A 205 -1.00 15.88 15.03
CA CYS A 205 -0.53 14.61 14.47
C CYS A 205 -1.68 13.71 14.03
N VAL A 206 -1.57 13.14 12.82
CA VAL A 206 -2.55 12.19 12.28
C VAL A 206 -2.22 10.72 12.59
N SER A 207 -1.08 10.43 13.24
CA SER A 207 -0.59 9.06 13.45
C SER A 207 -1.59 8.15 14.15
N PHE A 208 -2.36 8.66 15.13
CA PHE A 208 -3.38 7.85 15.79
C PHE A 208 -4.55 7.46 14.88
N LYS A 209 -4.81 8.23 13.81
CA LYS A 209 -5.83 7.92 12.80
C LYS A 209 -5.32 6.91 11.77
N THR A 210 -4.02 6.91 11.47
CA THR A 210 -3.42 6.07 10.42
C THR A 210 -2.86 4.76 10.97
N GLN A 211 -2.25 4.78 12.15
CA GLN A 211 -1.56 3.63 12.76
C GLN A 211 -2.22 3.12 14.05
N GLY A 212 -3.26 3.81 14.53
CA GLY A 212 -3.93 3.51 15.79
C GLY A 212 -3.22 4.04 17.03
N LYS A 213 -3.92 3.93 18.17
CA LYS A 213 -3.48 4.43 19.48
C LYS A 213 -2.70 3.41 20.31
N LEU A 214 -2.65 2.14 19.89
CA LEU A 214 -1.96 1.10 20.64
C LEU A 214 -0.55 0.93 20.09
N PHE A 215 0.46 1.17 20.92
CA PHE A 215 1.83 0.81 20.59
C PHE A 215 1.97 -0.71 20.55
N ARG A 216 2.49 -1.24 19.44
CA ARG A 216 2.76 -2.65 19.23
C ARG A 216 4.19 -2.79 18.72
N GLY A 217 5.07 -3.23 19.60
CA GLY A 217 6.47 -3.50 19.28
C GLY A 217 6.65 -4.90 18.73
N ARG A 218 7.56 -5.05 17.76
CA ARG A 218 8.09 -6.35 17.39
C ARG A 218 9.13 -6.78 18.43
N SER A 219 9.28 -8.08 18.63
CA SER A 219 10.33 -8.61 19.49
C SER A 219 11.71 -8.30 18.89
N ALA A 220 12.71 -8.12 19.74
CA ALA A 220 14.07 -7.86 19.29
C ALA A 220 14.57 -8.95 18.34
N GLN A 221 14.28 -10.22 18.65
CA GLN A 221 14.63 -11.36 17.79
C GLN A 221 13.98 -11.22 16.41
N ASN A 222 12.67 -10.92 16.35
CA ASN A 222 11.96 -10.80 15.09
C ASN A 222 12.48 -9.64 14.20
N VAL A 223 13.00 -8.57 14.80
CA VAL A 223 13.66 -7.47 14.08
C VAL A 223 15.03 -7.90 13.57
N VAL A 224 15.84 -8.56 14.39
CA VAL A 224 17.17 -9.03 14.01
C VAL A 224 17.09 -10.09 12.91
N ASP A 225 16.11 -10.99 12.97
CA ASP A 225 15.88 -12.02 11.94
C ASP A 225 15.55 -11.40 10.57
N GLU A 226 14.80 -10.28 10.53
CA GLU A 226 14.54 -9.55 9.29
C GLU A 226 15.82 -8.93 8.73
N ILE A 227 16.61 -8.27 9.59
CA ILE A 227 17.90 -7.67 9.22
C ILE A 227 18.84 -8.73 8.67
N GLU A 228 18.95 -9.89 9.32
CA GLU A 228 19.79 -11.00 8.86
C GLU A 228 19.30 -11.54 7.52
N SER A 229 17.98 -11.73 7.35
CA SER A 229 17.39 -12.16 6.07
C SER A 229 17.68 -11.16 4.94
N LEU A 230 17.59 -9.86 5.19
CA LEU A 230 17.86 -8.83 4.18
C LEU A 230 19.35 -8.73 3.85
N THR A 231 20.24 -8.86 4.85
CA THR A 231 21.69 -8.89 4.65
C THR A 231 22.12 -10.05 3.75
N LYS A 232 21.46 -11.21 3.88
CA LYS A 232 21.73 -12.38 3.02
C LYS A 232 21.22 -12.23 1.58
N LYS A 233 20.24 -11.36 1.34
CA LYS A 233 19.53 -11.23 0.04
C LYS A 233 19.91 -9.98 -0.74
N THR A 234 20.54 -9.01 -0.10
CA THR A 234 20.78 -7.68 -0.64
C THR A 234 22.16 -7.18 -0.22
N ASN A 235 22.68 -6.18 -0.94
CA ASN A 235 23.92 -5.49 -0.57
C ASN A 235 23.60 -4.20 0.20
N ALA A 236 22.69 -4.26 1.17
CA ALA A 236 22.33 -3.10 1.97
C ALA A 236 23.47 -2.69 2.89
N ASP A 237 23.77 -1.40 2.91
CA ASP A 237 24.78 -0.80 3.80
C ASP A 237 24.18 -0.44 5.16
N HIS A 238 22.89 -0.06 5.17
CA HIS A 238 22.17 0.42 6.37
C HIS A 238 20.73 -0.12 6.43
N PHE A 239 20.18 -0.17 7.65
CA PHE A 239 18.83 -0.63 7.98
C PHE A 239 18.08 0.40 8.84
#